data_AF-A0A350IGT8-F1
#
_entry.id   AF-A0A350IGT8-F1
#
_cell.length_a   1.000
_cell.length_b   1.000
_cell.length_c   1.000
_cell.angle_alpha   90.00
_cell.angle_beta   90.00
_cell.angle_gamma   90.00
#
_symmetry.space_group_name_H-M   'P 1'
#
loop_
_entity.id
_entity.type
_entity.pdbx_description
1 polymer ?
#
loop_
_entity_poly.entity_id
_entity_poly.type
_entity_poly.pdbx_seq_one_letter_code
_entity_poly.pdbx_strand_id
1 'polypeptide(L)'
;MAKIIRKDYLWMPYVPNRKNISKAGHHSKHNFLHRFAYTETKRGLDDEIPTLLFYAPFELLKDVCQYFYTLMAGRVKDLRIMESHSCRWKNRKCYMRTEVQIIGLDEQFISLTEFTRLLVYKCKEICNCTVRHYRLETFLNL
;
A
#
# COMPACT_ATOMS: atom_id res chain seq x y z
N MET A 1 -4.00 -35.19 -4.83
CA MET A 1 -3.94 -35.01 -3.37
C MET A 1 -3.64 -33.55 -3.04
N ALA A 2 -4.43 -32.99 -2.12
CA ALA A 2 -4.36 -31.65 -1.50
C ALA A 2 -3.84 -30.47 -2.36
N LYS A 3 -4.77 -29.81 -3.07
CA LYS A 3 -4.62 -28.40 -3.43
C LYS A 3 -4.63 -27.63 -2.11
N ILE A 4 -3.46 -27.22 -1.60
CA ILE A 4 -3.39 -26.34 -0.44
C ILE A 4 -3.98 -25.00 -0.91
N ILE A 5 -5.29 -24.84 -0.66
CA ILE A 5 -5.97 -23.55 -0.74
C ILE A 5 -5.22 -22.67 0.26
N ARG A 6 -4.45 -21.69 -0.24
CA ARG A 6 -3.80 -20.68 0.59
C ARG A 6 -4.90 -19.99 1.40
N LYS A 7 -5.04 -20.36 2.67
CA LYS A 7 -5.98 -19.79 3.62
C LYS A 7 -5.83 -18.26 3.68
N ASP A 8 -6.87 -17.56 3.27
CA ASP A 8 -7.57 -16.55 4.08
C ASP A 8 -6.82 -15.31 4.60
N TYR A 9 -5.74 -14.85 3.98
CA TYR A 9 -5.15 -13.54 4.33
C TYR A 9 -6.04 -12.35 3.95
N LEU A 10 -6.97 -12.52 2.99
CA LEU A 10 -7.90 -11.48 2.57
C LEU A 10 -8.87 -11.03 3.67
N TRP A 11 -9.13 -11.85 4.68
CA TRP A 11 -10.10 -11.54 5.74
C TRP A 11 -9.45 -11.02 7.03
N MET A 12 -8.14 -11.14 7.17
CA MET A 12 -7.46 -10.73 8.39
C MET A 12 -7.16 -9.22 8.35
N PRO A 13 -7.47 -8.47 9.42
CA PRO A 13 -7.04 -7.09 9.52
C PRO A 13 -5.52 -7.03 9.62
N TYR A 14 -4.93 -5.93 9.16
CA TYR A 14 -3.53 -5.64 9.34
C TYR A 14 -3.22 -5.58 10.83
N VAL A 15 -2.25 -6.38 11.26
CA VAL A 15 -1.73 -6.35 12.62
C VAL A 15 -0.42 -5.57 12.59
N PRO A 16 -0.36 -4.36 13.20
CA PRO A 16 0.87 -3.59 13.26
C PRO A 16 1.95 -4.38 13.99
N ASN A 17 3.19 -4.28 13.50
CA ASN A 17 4.33 -4.88 14.18
C ASN A 17 4.52 -4.18 15.53
N ARG A 18 4.18 -4.87 16.62
CA ARG A 18 4.34 -4.36 17.99
C ARG A 18 5.76 -4.68 18.45
N LYS A 19 6.39 -3.77 19.21
CA LYS A 19 7.53 -4.16 20.04
C LYS A 19 7.07 -5.33 20.93
N ASN A 20 7.80 -6.45 20.88
CA ASN A 20 7.67 -7.63 21.76
C ASN A 20 6.54 -8.65 21.50
N ILE A 21 6.08 -8.89 20.27
CA ILE A 21 5.21 -10.06 20.02
C ILE A 21 5.84 -11.00 18.99
N SER A 22 6.52 -12.05 19.48
CA SER A 22 6.62 -13.30 18.75
C SER A 22 5.39 -14.14 19.10
N LYS A 23 4.50 -14.42 18.14
CA LYS A 23 3.42 -15.41 18.36
C LYS A 23 3.90 -16.86 18.25
N ALA A 24 5.20 -17.10 18.05
CA ALA A 24 5.76 -18.43 17.88
C ALA A 24 7.27 -18.52 18.25
N GLY A 25 7.71 -17.90 19.35
CA GLY A 25 9.05 -18.17 19.92
C GLY A 25 10.29 -17.76 19.10
N HIS A 26 10.16 -17.32 17.85
CA HIS A 26 11.28 -16.76 17.10
C HIS A 26 11.50 -15.31 17.48
N HIS A 27 12.45 -15.08 18.39
CA HIS A 27 13.04 -13.78 18.61
C HIS A 27 13.78 -13.35 17.33
N SER A 28 13.18 -12.46 16.55
CA SER A 28 13.91 -11.75 15.49
C SER A 28 14.99 -10.88 16.15
N LYS A 29 16.23 -11.05 15.70
CA LYS A 29 17.37 -10.22 16.15
C LYS A 29 17.33 -8.79 15.56
N HIS A 30 16.31 -8.44 14.77
CA HIS A 30 16.18 -7.15 14.12
C HIS A 30 14.88 -6.43 14.54
N ASN A 31 14.98 -5.13 14.83
CA ASN A 31 13.83 -4.24 15.02
C ASN A 31 12.98 -4.24 13.74
N PHE A 32 11.75 -4.73 13.80
CA PHE A 32 10.81 -4.64 12.68
C PHE A 32 10.33 -3.19 12.51
N LEU A 33 11.06 -2.43 11.70
CA LEU A 33 10.69 -1.10 11.22
C LEU A 33 10.16 -1.27 9.80
N HIS A 34 8.85 -1.41 9.61
CA HIS A 34 8.29 -1.31 8.26
C HIS A 34 8.62 0.09 7.73
N ARG A 35 9.54 0.19 6.78
CA ARG A 35 9.68 1.39 5.97
C ARG A 35 8.80 1.15 4.77
N PHE A 36 7.60 1.72 4.75
CA PHE A 36 6.88 1.75 3.49
C PHE A 36 7.25 3.01 2.71
N ALA A 37 7.55 2.78 1.45
CA ALA A 37 7.83 3.82 0.48
C ALA A 37 6.57 4.00 -0.36
N TYR A 38 6.30 5.23 -0.78
CA TYR A 38 5.29 5.46 -1.80
C TYR A 38 5.75 6.49 -2.83
N THR A 39 5.13 6.44 -3.99
CA THR A 39 5.23 7.44 -5.04
C THR A 39 3.90 7.54 -5.78
N GLU A 40 3.69 8.66 -6.45
CA GLU A 40 2.54 8.88 -7.30
C GLU A 40 2.96 8.63 -8.74
N THR A 41 2.22 7.82 -9.49
CA THR A 41 2.47 7.73 -10.93
C THR A 41 2.01 9.04 -11.55
N LYS A 42 2.95 9.83 -12.08
CA LYS A 42 2.58 10.84 -13.07
C LYS A 42 2.03 10.07 -14.27
N ARG A 43 0.77 10.34 -14.60
CA ARG A 43 0.04 9.87 -15.79
C ARG A 43 0.97 9.48 -16.95
N GLY A 44 0.74 8.30 -17.55
CA GLY A 44 1.29 7.98 -18.87
C GLY A 44 1.77 6.55 -19.01
N LEU A 45 0.83 5.70 -19.43
CA LEU A 45 0.95 4.53 -20.32
C LEU A 45 -0.34 3.72 -20.08
N ASP A 46 -1.40 4.17 -20.75
CA ASP A 46 -2.71 3.53 -20.92
C ASP A 46 -3.93 3.80 -20.01
N ASP A 47 -3.92 4.61 -18.93
CA ASP A 47 -5.19 4.97 -18.25
C ASP A 47 -5.12 6.28 -17.44
N GLU A 48 -6.18 7.10 -17.51
CA GLU A 48 -6.34 8.41 -16.83
C GLU A 48 -6.45 8.33 -15.29
N ILE A 49 -6.37 7.12 -14.73
CA ILE A 49 -6.72 6.83 -13.34
C ILE A 49 -5.53 7.13 -12.41
N PRO A 50 -5.68 8.06 -11.45
CA PRO A 50 -4.65 8.33 -10.46
C PRO A 50 -4.24 7.07 -9.70
N THR A 51 -2.95 6.76 -9.70
CA THR A 51 -2.40 5.55 -9.07
C THR A 51 -1.25 5.88 -8.13
N LEU A 52 -1.31 5.30 -6.93
CA LEU A 52 -0.27 5.36 -5.91
C LEU A 52 0.47 4.02 -5.87
N LEU A 53 1.79 4.03 -5.96
CA LEU A 53 2.62 2.84 -5.81
C LEU A 53 3.20 2.76 -4.42
N PHE A 54 3.18 1.57 -3.82
CA PHE A 54 3.63 1.31 -2.46
C PHE A 54 4.58 0.13 -2.38
N TYR A 55 5.62 0.27 -1.57
CA TYR A 55 6.32 -0.86 -0.96
C TYR A 55 5.78 -1.04 0.47
N ALA A 56 4.55 -1.52 0.60
CA ALA A 56 3.84 -1.72 1.86
C ALA A 56 3.17 -3.10 1.91
N PRO A 57 2.85 -3.63 3.11
CA PRO A 57 1.99 -4.81 3.23
C PRO A 57 0.60 -4.56 2.60
N PHE A 58 0.09 -5.54 1.85
CA PHE A 58 -1.20 -5.44 1.18
C PHE A 58 -2.34 -5.22 2.18
N GLU A 59 -2.31 -5.92 3.32
CA GLU A 59 -3.34 -5.87 4.35
C GLU A 59 -3.47 -4.47 4.96
N LEU A 60 -2.35 -3.75 5.11
CA LEU A 60 -2.36 -2.36 5.58
C LEU A 60 -3.13 -1.48 4.60
N LEU A 61 -2.81 -1.59 3.30
CA LEU A 61 -3.45 -0.80 2.27
C LEU A 61 -4.93 -1.16 2.11
N LYS A 62 -5.28 -2.44 2.24
CA LYS A 62 -6.66 -2.91 2.24
C LYS A 62 -7.47 -2.25 3.35
N ASP A 63 -6.99 -2.31 4.59
CA ASP A 63 -7.73 -1.75 5.74
C ASP A 63 -7.87 -0.22 5.62
N VAL A 64 -6.82 0.46 5.15
CA VAL A 64 -6.85 1.92 4.92
C VAL A 64 -7.80 2.30 3.79
N CYS A 65 -7.76 1.61 2.65
CA CYS A 65 -8.65 1.88 1.53
C CYS A 65 -10.11 1.57 1.92
N GLN A 66 -10.37 0.49 2.63
CA GLN A 66 -11.72 0.16 3.13
C GLN A 66 -12.26 1.25 4.07
N TYR A 67 -11.41 1.77 4.95
CA TYR A 67 -11.75 2.88 5.83
C TYR A 67 -12.16 4.12 5.02
N PHE A 68 -11.35 4.53 4.05
CA PHE A 68 -11.66 5.71 3.24
C PHE A 68 -12.84 5.50 2.29
N TYR A 69 -13.02 4.30 1.73
CA TYR A 69 -14.17 3.98 0.91
C TYR A 69 -15.48 4.16 1.68
N THR A 70 -15.48 3.75 2.95
CA THR A 70 -16.64 3.87 3.84
C THR A 70 -16.83 5.31 4.32
N LEU A 71 -15.74 5.99 4.70
CA LEU A 71 -15.77 7.38 5.17
C LEU A 71 -16.20 8.36 4.06
N MET A 72 -15.78 8.11 2.82
CA MET A 72 -16.04 8.93 1.65
C MET A 72 -17.22 8.37 0.83
N ALA A 73 -18.18 7.73 1.46
CA ALA A 73 -19.31 7.11 0.77
C ALA A 73 -19.97 8.09 -0.21
N GLY A 74 -19.93 7.75 -1.51
CA GLY A 74 -20.46 8.59 -2.59
C GLY A 74 -19.54 9.72 -3.11
N ARG A 75 -18.37 9.93 -2.49
CA ARG A 75 -17.34 10.91 -2.90
C ARG A 75 -16.11 10.26 -3.54
N VAL A 76 -15.98 8.95 -3.43
CA VAL A 76 -15.03 8.12 -4.17
C VAL A 76 -15.81 6.96 -4.76
N LYS A 77 -15.71 6.74 -6.07
CA LYS A 77 -16.42 5.63 -6.74
C LYS A 77 -15.83 4.27 -6.36
N ASP A 78 -14.51 4.15 -6.39
CA ASP A 78 -13.81 2.89 -6.09
C ASP A 78 -12.34 3.12 -5.70
N LEU A 79 -11.79 2.22 -4.90
CA LEU A 79 -10.37 2.16 -4.52
C LEU A 79 -9.84 0.76 -4.79
N ARG A 80 -9.14 0.58 -5.91
CA ARG A 80 -8.64 -0.74 -6.32
C ARG A 80 -7.23 -0.94 -5.87
N ILE A 81 -6.98 -2.11 -5.30
CA ILE A 81 -5.65 -2.51 -4.84
C ILE A 81 -5.17 -3.67 -5.71
N MET A 82 -4.00 -3.51 -6.31
CA MET A 82 -3.40 -4.52 -7.19
C MET A 82 -1.98 -4.82 -6.75
N GLU A 83 -1.55 -6.06 -6.88
CA GLU A 83 -0.12 -6.38 -6.81
C GLU A 83 0.50 -6.18 -8.18
N SER A 84 1.70 -5.63 -8.21
CA SER A 84 2.50 -5.57 -9.43
C SER A 84 3.97 -5.80 -9.13
N HIS A 85 4.73 -6.01 -10.19
CA HIS A 85 6.13 -6.38 -10.10
C HIS A 85 6.99 -5.34 -10.81
N SER A 86 8.10 -4.94 -10.18
CA SER A 86 9.19 -4.21 -10.84
C SER A 86 10.40 -5.12 -10.94
N CYS A 87 10.72 -5.58 -12.15
CA CYS A 87 11.95 -6.35 -12.40
C CYS A 87 13.07 -5.41 -12.82
N ARG A 88 14.14 -5.40 -12.04
CA ARG A 88 15.30 -4.56 -12.29
C ARG A 88 16.34 -5.34 -13.08
N TRP A 89 16.36 -5.14 -14.40
CA TRP A 89 17.24 -5.87 -15.32
C TRP A 89 18.71 -5.86 -14.88
N LYS A 90 19.22 -4.70 -14.45
CA LYS A 90 20.62 -4.51 -14.04
C LYS A 90 21.06 -5.37 -12.85
N ASN A 91 20.14 -5.70 -11.94
CA ASN A 91 20.45 -6.45 -10.71
C ASN A 91 19.76 -7.82 -10.65
N ARG A 92 19.00 -8.22 -11.69
CA ARG A 92 18.19 -9.45 -11.75
C ARG A 92 17.29 -9.68 -10.53
N LYS A 93 16.83 -8.59 -9.89
CA LYS A 93 15.90 -8.63 -8.75
C LYS A 93 14.52 -8.18 -9.21
N CYS A 94 13.49 -8.94 -8.85
CA CYS A 94 12.11 -8.53 -8.99
C CYS A 94 11.56 -8.17 -7.62
N TYR A 95 10.96 -6.99 -7.51
CA TYR A 95 10.34 -6.52 -6.30
C TYR A 95 8.82 -6.55 -6.45
N MET A 96 8.15 -6.97 -5.40
CA MET A 96 6.70 -6.85 -5.27
C MET A 96 6.37 -5.43 -4.84
N ARG A 97 5.42 -4.80 -5.53
CA ARG A 97 4.83 -3.52 -5.12
C ARG A 97 3.30 -3.66 -5.11
N THR A 98 2.65 -2.77 -4.39
CA THR A 98 1.20 -2.68 -4.38
C THR A 98 0.78 -1.36 -5.00
N GLU A 99 -0.21 -1.40 -5.87
CA GLU A 99 -0.77 -0.24 -6.55
C GLU A 99 -2.14 0.04 -5.97
N VAL A 100 -2.42 1.29 -5.64
CA VAL A 100 -3.74 1.76 -5.23
C VAL A 100 -4.25 2.73 -6.29
N GLN A 101 -5.25 2.31 -7.04
CA GLN A 101 -5.93 3.13 -8.04
C GLN A 101 -7.11 3.85 -7.39
N ILE A 102 -7.20 5.15 -7.61
CA ILE A 102 -8.25 6.02 -7.07
C ILE A 102 -9.21 6.35 -8.21
N ILE A 103 -10.43 5.79 -8.15
CA ILE A 103 -11.39 5.88 -9.25
C ILE A 103 -12.54 6.80 -8.84
N GLY A 104 -12.80 7.81 -9.66
CA GLY A 104 -13.95 8.72 -9.49
C GLY A 104 -13.93 9.46 -8.15
N LEU A 105 -12.77 10.04 -7.79
CA LEU A 105 -12.66 10.96 -6.66
C LEU A 105 -13.40 12.26 -7.00
N ASP A 106 -14.26 12.71 -6.10
CA ASP A 106 -14.89 14.02 -6.17
C ASP A 106 -13.89 15.12 -5.80
N GLU A 107 -13.16 15.59 -6.82
CA GLU A 107 -12.12 16.61 -6.65
C GLU A 107 -12.67 18.01 -6.28
N GLN A 108 -13.99 18.24 -6.37
CA GLN A 108 -14.60 19.46 -5.84
C GLN A 108 -14.67 19.45 -4.31
N PHE A 109 -14.77 18.25 -3.71
CA PHE A 109 -14.80 18.06 -2.28
C PHE A 109 -13.39 17.98 -1.68
N ILE A 110 -12.48 17.21 -2.29
CA ILE A 110 -11.11 17.05 -1.83
C ILE A 110 -10.16 16.84 -3.00
N SER A 111 -9.06 17.59 -3.05
CA SER A 111 -8.07 17.41 -4.11
C SER A 111 -7.39 16.03 -4.00
N LEU A 112 -6.94 15.48 -5.13
CA LEU A 112 -6.16 14.23 -5.15
C LEU A 112 -4.95 14.28 -4.21
N THR A 113 -4.28 15.44 -4.13
CA THR A 113 -3.10 15.62 -3.27
C THR A 113 -3.47 15.51 -1.79
N GLU A 114 -4.57 16.13 -1.37
CA GLU A 114 -5.05 16.07 0.01
C GLU A 114 -5.53 14.66 0.36
N PHE A 115 -6.25 14.01 -0.56
CA PHE A 115 -6.67 12.62 -0.39
C PHE A 115 -5.46 11.69 -0.19
N THR A 116 -4.42 11.81 -1.02
CA THR A 116 -3.18 11.03 -0.86
C THR A 116 -2.51 11.28 0.50
N ARG A 117 -2.48 12.54 0.97
CA ARG A 117 -1.93 12.87 2.29
C ARG A 117 -2.72 12.21 3.42
N LEU A 118 -4.06 12.21 3.35
CA LEU A 118 -4.92 11.54 4.33
C LEU A 118 -4.71 10.03 4.32
N LEU A 119 -4.63 9.42 3.14
CA LEU A 119 -4.36 8.00 2.97
C LEU A 119 -3.04 7.61 3.63
N VAL A 120 -1.96 8.33 3.31
CA VAL A 120 -0.62 8.09 3.88
C VAL A 120 -0.60 8.35 5.39
N TYR A 121 -1.31 9.37 5.87
CA TYR A 121 -1.45 9.63 7.30
C TYR A 121 -2.13 8.46 8.01
N LYS A 122 -3.22 7.91 7.46
CA LYS A 122 -3.89 6.75 8.07
C LYS A 122 -3.01 5.50 8.06
N CYS A 123 -2.24 5.28 7.00
CA CYS A 123 -1.24 4.22 6.97
C CYS A 123 -0.21 4.39 8.10
N LYS A 124 0.26 5.62 8.38
CA LYS A 124 1.18 5.91 9.51
C LYS A 124 0.56 5.59 10.85
N GLU A 125 -0.68 6.03 11.05
CA GLU A 125 -1.45 5.83 12.28
C GLU A 125 -1.58 4.33 12.58
N ILE A 126 -1.88 3.51 11.56
CA ILE A 126 -2.02 2.06 11.70
C ILE A 126 -0.67 1.36 11.84
N CYS A 127 0.31 1.60 10.96
CA CYS A 127 1.57 0.84 10.96
C CYS A 127 2.57 1.23 12.05
N ASN A 128 2.38 2.39 12.70
CA ASN A 128 3.33 2.99 13.64
C ASN A 128 4.78 2.99 13.12
N CYS A 129 4.96 3.43 11.87
CA CYS A 129 6.19 3.25 11.11
C CYS A 129 6.55 4.48 10.24
N THR A 130 7.83 4.62 9.88
CA THR A 130 8.30 5.77 9.09
C THR A 130 7.95 5.60 7.61
N VAL A 131 7.32 6.62 7.03
CA VAL A 131 6.96 6.64 5.60
C VAL A 131 7.94 7.48 4.84
N ARG A 132 8.38 6.96 3.69
CA ARG A 132 9.23 7.71 2.76
C ARG A 132 8.49 7.96 1.46
N HIS A 133 8.40 9.23 1.09
CA HIS A 133 7.98 9.60 -0.25
C HIS A 133 9.22 9.62 -1.16
N TYR A 134 9.16 8.95 -2.30
CA TYR A 134 10.22 8.95 -3.31
C TYR A 134 9.71 9.54 -4.62
N ARG A 135 10.61 10.16 -5.39
CA ARG A 135 10.33 10.46 -6.80
C ARG A 135 10.11 9.14 -7.55
N LEU A 136 9.21 9.13 -8.53
CA LEU A 136 8.81 7.92 -9.26
C LEU A 136 10.03 7.17 -9.82
N GLU A 137 10.94 7.86 -10.50
CA GLU A 137 12.17 7.26 -11.03
C GLU A 137 13.02 6.62 -9.93
N THR A 138 13.15 7.27 -8.78
CA THR A 138 13.89 6.73 -7.63
C THR A 138 13.17 5.53 -7.05
N PHE A 139 11.84 5.58 -6.95
CA PHE A 139 10.99 4.52 -6.41
C PHE A 139 11.03 3.25 -7.27
N LEU A 140 10.94 3.40 -8.59
CA LEU A 140 11.10 2.31 -9.56
C LEU A 140 12.50 1.70 -9.52
N ASN A 141 13.47 2.43 -8.95
CA ASN A 141 14.87 2.05 -8.79
C ASN A 141 15.25 1.71 -7.33
N LEU A 142 14.31 1.49 -6.42
CA LEU A 142 14.60 0.83 -5.13
C LEU A 142 14.77 -0.67 -5.39
#